data_AF-A0A7X7QHW4-F1
#
_entry.id   AF-A0A7X7QHW4-F1
#
_cell.length_a   1.000
_cell.length_b   1.000
_cell.length_c   1.000
_cell.angle_alpha   90.00
_cell.angle_beta   90.00
_cell.angle_gamma   90.00
#
_symmetry.space_group_name_H-M   'P 1'
#
loop_
_entity.id
_entity.type
_entity.pdbx_description
1 polymer ?
#
loop_
_entity_poly.entity_id
_entity_poly.type
_entity_poly.pdbx_seq_one_letter_code
_entity_poly.pdbx_strand_id
1 'polypeptide(L)'
;MIVSWRTLFVCRMGRSLPDVSCEVVFEPAEWKSTWRVVRRSRPPVQPPKLRDMVRMVAQLGGYVNRSRKDEPGPQTVWLGLQRLHDITLCWEVFGPEAKADAIFV
;
A
#
# COMPACT_ATOMS: atom_id res chain seq x y z
N MET A 1 13.17 -5.76 12.48
CA MET A 1 11.88 -6.22 11.92
C MET A 1 12.12 -7.40 10.99
N ILE A 2 11.38 -8.51 11.11
CA ILE A 2 11.54 -9.69 10.23
C ILE A 2 10.82 -9.41 8.90
N VAL A 3 11.52 -8.78 7.97
CA VAL A 3 11.06 -8.45 6.61
C VAL A 3 10.31 -9.59 5.92
N SER A 4 10.86 -10.80 5.97
CA SER A 4 10.28 -11.98 5.33
C SER A 4 8.90 -12.34 5.91
N TRP A 5 8.73 -12.15 7.23
CA TRP A 5 7.45 -12.43 7.89
C TRP A 5 6.37 -11.46 7.44
N ARG A 6 6.63 -10.14 7.41
CA ARG A 6 5.64 -9.14 6.95
C ARG A 6 5.24 -9.40 5.50
N THR A 7 6.21 -9.69 4.62
CA THR A 7 5.93 -10.02 3.21
C THR A 7 5.01 -11.24 3.10
N LEU A 8 5.33 -12.35 3.77
CA LEU A 8 4.51 -13.56 3.72
C LEU A 8 3.14 -13.38 4.36
N PHE A 9 3.07 -12.62 5.46
CA PHE A 9 1.83 -12.24 6.12
C PHE A 9 0.91 -11.47 5.18
N VAL A 10 1.41 -10.42 4.52
CA VAL A 10 0.64 -9.62 3.56
C VAL A 10 0.15 -10.48 2.38
N CYS A 11 1.03 -11.33 1.82
CA CYS A 11 0.64 -12.27 0.77
C CYS A 11 -0.46 -13.24 1.22
N ARG A 12 -0.37 -13.78 2.44
CA ARG A 12 -1.36 -14.71 3.00
C ARG A 12 -2.69 -14.00 3.25
N MET A 13 -2.67 -12.87 3.94
CA MET A 13 -3.88 -12.11 4.28
C MET A 13 -4.65 -11.65 3.04
N GLY A 14 -3.96 -11.14 2.02
CA GLY A 14 -4.60 -10.73 0.77
C GLY A 14 -5.29 -11.86 0.00
N ARG A 15 -4.90 -13.13 0.25
CA ARG A 15 -5.51 -14.33 -0.34
C ARG A 15 -6.61 -14.92 0.52
N SER A 16 -6.40 -14.98 1.84
CA SER A 16 -7.32 -15.60 2.79
C SER A 16 -8.51 -14.69 3.12
N LEU A 17 -8.29 -13.38 3.17
CA LEU A 17 -9.29 -12.37 3.53
C LEU A 17 -9.28 -11.24 2.49
N PRO A 18 -9.66 -11.52 1.23
CA PRO A 18 -9.53 -10.54 0.15
C PRO A 18 -10.47 -9.34 0.29
N ASP A 19 -11.64 -9.54 0.89
CA ASP A 19 -12.74 -8.56 0.91
C ASP A 19 -12.78 -7.67 2.16
N VAL A 20 -11.91 -7.90 3.14
CA VAL A 20 -11.82 -7.03 4.33
C VAL A 20 -11.18 -5.69 3.98
N SER A 21 -11.38 -4.68 4.83
CA SER A 21 -10.70 -3.38 4.68
C SER A 21 -9.19 -3.57 4.66
N CYS A 22 -8.48 -2.84 3.79
CA CYS A 22 -7.03 -2.83 3.80
C CYS A 22 -6.43 -2.29 5.11
N GLU A 23 -7.20 -1.54 5.89
CA GLU A 23 -6.78 -0.95 7.17
C GLU A 23 -6.49 -1.98 8.27
N VAL A 24 -6.91 -3.23 8.08
CA VAL A 24 -6.48 -4.34 8.96
C VAL A 24 -4.97 -4.58 8.90
N VAL A 25 -4.32 -4.19 7.80
CA VAL A 25 -2.90 -4.46 7.53
C VAL A 25 -2.09 -3.18 7.26
N PHE A 26 -2.73 -2.16 6.69
CA PHE A 26 -2.07 -0.93 6.22
C PHE A 26 -2.63 0.32 6.90
N GLU A 27 -1.76 1.20 7.36
CA GLU A 27 -2.17 2.48 7.93
C GLU A 27 -2.80 3.42 6.88
N PRO A 28 -3.61 4.41 7.28
CA PRO A 28 -4.23 5.36 6.36
C PRO A 28 -3.24 6.05 5.43
N ALA A 29 -2.09 6.47 5.94
CA ALA A 29 -1.05 7.10 5.13
C ALA A 29 -0.46 6.12 4.10
N GLU A 30 -0.30 4.83 4.45
CA GLU A 30 0.24 3.80 3.57
C GLU A 30 -0.68 3.56 2.36
N TRP A 31 -1.98 3.36 2.59
CA TRP A 31 -2.89 3.01 1.51
C TRP A 31 -3.30 4.22 0.66
N LYS A 32 -3.48 5.41 1.26
CA LYS A 32 -3.84 6.63 0.52
C LYS A 32 -2.71 7.09 -0.40
N SER A 33 -1.48 7.05 0.10
CA SER A 33 -0.29 7.42 -0.69
C SER A 33 -0.07 6.45 -1.86
N THR A 34 -0.20 5.15 -1.60
CA THR A 34 -0.14 4.11 -2.65
C THR A 34 -1.22 4.29 -3.69
N TRP A 35 -2.46 4.56 -3.27
CA TRP A 35 -3.55 4.85 -4.21
C TRP A 35 -3.21 6.03 -5.11
N ARG A 36 -2.70 7.12 -4.53
CA ARG A 36 -2.33 8.31 -5.28
C ARG A 36 -1.24 8.03 -6.32
N VAL A 37 -0.22 7.25 -5.96
CA VAL A 37 0.89 6.90 -6.87
C VAL A 37 0.43 5.96 -7.99
N VAL A 38 -0.31 4.89 -7.65
CA VAL A 38 -0.69 3.86 -8.62
C VAL A 38 -1.85 4.30 -9.50
N ARG A 39 -2.90 4.90 -8.93
CA ARG A 39 -4.12 5.27 -9.67
C ARG A 39 -4.12 6.72 -10.17
N ARG A 40 -3.20 7.56 -9.70
CA ARG A 40 -3.10 8.98 -10.07
C ARG A 40 -4.39 9.78 -9.86
N SER A 41 -5.23 9.33 -8.92
CA SER A 41 -6.51 9.94 -8.57
C SER A 41 -6.58 10.25 -7.08
N ARG A 42 -7.61 10.96 -6.62
CA ARG A 42 -7.79 11.19 -5.17
C ARG A 42 -8.16 9.86 -4.51
N PRO A 43 -7.61 9.56 -3.31
CA PRO A 43 -8.01 8.36 -2.57
C PRO A 43 -9.51 8.43 -2.25
N PRO A 44 -10.24 7.30 -2.32
CA PRO A 44 -11.64 7.23 -1.92
C PRO A 44 -11.80 7.53 -0.44
N VAL A 45 -13.01 7.89 -0.03
CA VAL A 45 -13.34 8.10 1.40
C VAL A 45 -13.34 6.77 2.16
N GLN A 46 -13.83 5.70 1.51
CA GLN A 46 -13.83 4.36 2.09
C GLN A 46 -12.54 3.61 1.71
N PRO A 47 -11.91 2.90 2.66
CA PRO A 47 -10.70 2.15 2.37
C PRO A 47 -11.00 1.03 1.35
N PRO A 48 -10.09 0.80 0.39
CA PRO A 48 -10.25 -0.29 -0.56
C PRO A 48 -10.14 -1.67 0.12
N LYS A 49 -10.57 -2.70 -0.61
CA LYS A 49 -10.39 -4.09 -0.18
C LYS A 49 -8.91 -4.43 -0.03
N LEU A 50 -8.59 -5.32 0.91
CA LEU A 50 -7.23 -5.75 1.17
C LEU A 50 -6.57 -6.34 -0.08
N ARG A 51 -7.31 -7.12 -0.88
CA ARG A 51 -6.79 -7.66 -2.15
C ARG A 51 -6.34 -6.57 -3.12
N ASP A 52 -7.14 -5.52 -3.27
CA ASP A 52 -6.83 -4.40 -4.17
C ASP A 52 -5.59 -3.66 -3.68
N MET A 53 -5.48 -3.45 -2.36
CA MET A 53 -4.31 -2.82 -1.76
C MET A 53 -3.04 -3.66 -1.97
N VAL A 54 -3.09 -4.97 -1.70
CA VAL A 54 -1.94 -5.87 -1.94
C VAL A 54 -1.51 -5.87 -3.41
N ARG A 55 -2.47 -5.81 -4.34
CA ARG A 55 -2.17 -5.67 -5.78
C ARG A 55 -1.58 -4.32 -6.16
N MET A 56 -1.98 -3.23 -5.51
CA MET A 56 -1.36 -1.92 -5.72
C MET A 56 0.07 -1.88 -5.17
N VAL A 57 0.30 -2.41 -3.97
CA VAL A 57 1.65 -2.57 -3.42
C VAL A 57 2.52 -3.43 -4.35
N ALA A 58 2.00 -4.55 -4.82
CA ALA A 58 2.73 -5.40 -5.75
C ALA A 58 3.07 -4.68 -7.08
N GLN A 59 2.19 -3.80 -7.58
CA GLN A 59 2.46 -2.99 -8.77
C GLN A 59 3.64 -2.04 -8.55
N LEU A 60 3.77 -1.46 -7.36
CA LEU A 60 4.98 -0.70 -7.00
C LEU A 60 6.22 -1.59 -7.12
N GLY A 61 6.13 -2.88 -6.80
CA GLY A 61 7.19 -3.87 -6.94
C GLY A 61 7.37 -4.50 -8.32
N GLY A 62 6.63 -4.06 -9.34
CA GLY A 62 6.74 -4.55 -10.73
C GLY A 62 5.71 -5.61 -11.13
N TYR A 63 4.70 -5.89 -10.31
CA TYR A 63 3.57 -6.74 -10.72
C TYR A 63 2.72 -6.04 -11.78
N VAL A 64 2.45 -6.73 -12.88
CA VAL A 64 1.61 -6.22 -13.97
C VAL A 64 0.18 -6.72 -13.74
N ASN A 65 -0.73 -5.81 -13.38
CA ASN A 65 -2.14 -6.12 -13.09
C ASN A 65 -2.95 -6.31 -14.39
N ARG A 66 -2.63 -7.36 -15.14
CA ARG A 66 -3.34 -7.79 -16.36
C ARG A 66 -4.53 -8.68 -16.02
N SER A 67 -5.46 -8.86 -16.97
CA SER A 67 -6.60 -9.77 -16.81
C SER A 67 -6.14 -11.23 -16.72
N ARG A 68 -5.75 -11.65 -15.52
CA ARG A 68 -5.30 -13.00 -15.15
C ARG A 68 -5.66 -13.26 -13.68
N LYS A 69 -5.74 -14.54 -13.33
CA LYS A 69 -6.08 -15.01 -11.98
C LYS A 69 -4.86 -15.12 -11.05
N ASP A 70 -3.66 -14.75 -11.51
CA ASP A 70 -2.44 -14.84 -10.72
C ASP A 70 -2.42 -13.78 -9.61
N GLU A 71 -2.17 -14.23 -8.38
CA GLU A 71 -1.97 -13.33 -7.25
C GLU A 71 -0.49 -12.92 -7.16
N PRO A 72 -0.19 -11.71 -6.66
CA PRO A 72 1.18 -11.26 -6.46
C PRO A 72 2.07 -12.25 -5.70
N GLY A 73 3.33 -12.33 -6.14
CA GLY A 73 4.36 -13.14 -5.50
C GLY A 73 5.06 -12.40 -4.34
N PRO A 74 5.74 -13.13 -3.45
CA PRO A 74 6.47 -12.53 -2.33
C PRO A 74 7.51 -11.50 -2.76
N GLN A 75 8.24 -11.73 -3.86
CA GLN A 75 9.26 -10.79 -4.34
C GLN A 75 8.65 -9.45 -4.78
N THR A 76 7.58 -9.46 -5.57
CA THR A 76 6.90 -8.22 -5.99
C THR A 76 6.26 -7.50 -4.81
N VAL A 77 5.73 -8.24 -3.82
CA VAL A 77 5.19 -7.62 -2.61
C VAL A 77 6.30 -7.02 -1.76
N TRP A 78 7.43 -7.70 -1.58
CA TRP A 78 8.59 -7.18 -0.84
C TRP A 78 9.12 -5.87 -1.43
N LEU A 79 9.41 -5.86 -2.73
CA LEU A 79 9.87 -4.65 -3.42
C LEU A 79 8.83 -3.52 -3.35
N GLY A 80 7.54 -3.89 -3.41
CA GLY A 80 6.44 -2.96 -3.23
C GLY A 80 6.38 -2.35 -1.83
N LEU A 81 6.58 -3.16 -0.78
CA LEU A 81 6.58 -2.71 0.61
C LEU A 81 7.76 -1.79 0.92
N GLN A 82 8.93 -2.02 0.32
CA GLN A 82 10.06 -1.09 0.43
C GLN A 82 9.70 0.29 -0.14
N ARG A 83 9.16 0.33 -1.36
CA ARG A 83 8.72 1.58 -2.01
C ARG A 83 7.57 2.25 -1.27
N LEU A 84 6.63 1.47 -0.75
CA LEU A 84 5.52 1.94 0.07
C LEU A 84 6.04 2.74 1.26
N HIS A 85 7.09 2.27 1.94
CA HIS A 85 7.64 2.97 3.10
C HIS A 85 8.10 4.38 2.76
N ASP A 86 8.89 4.53 1.69
CA ASP A 86 9.38 5.83 1.22
C ASP A 86 8.23 6.75 0.77
N ILE A 87 7.24 6.17 0.06
CA ILE A 87 6.06 6.90 -0.42
C ILE A 87 5.19 7.38 0.75
N THR A 88 5.07 6.56 1.80
CA THR A 88 4.30 6.90 3.00
C THR A 88 4.98 8.03 3.76
N LEU A 89 6.31 7.96 3.93
CA LEU A 89 7.08 9.05 4.51
C LEU A 89 6.88 10.37 3.74
N CYS A 90 6.97 10.33 2.41
CA CYS A 90 6.72 11.50 1.56
C CYS A 90 5.30 12.07 1.76
N TRP A 91 4.30 11.19 1.88
CA TRP A 91 2.90 11.57 2.11
C TRP A 91 2.69 12.27 3.44
N GLU A 92 3.35 11.81 4.49
CA GLU A 92 3.25 12.40 5.83
C GLU A 92 4.01 13.72 5.94
N VAL A 93 5.16 13.86 5.28
CA VAL A 93 6.01 15.06 5.38
C VAL A 93 5.48 16.21 4.53
N PHE A 94 5.05 15.95 3.29
CA PHE A 94 4.67 17.01 2.34
C PHE A 94 3.43 16.68 1.50
N GLY A 95 2.70 15.61 1.85
CA GLY A 95 1.45 15.27 1.20
C GLY A 95 0.26 16.11 1.67
N PRO A 96 -0.94 15.84 1.15
CA PRO A 96 -2.17 16.57 1.49
C PRO A 96 -2.58 16.47 2.96
N GLU A 97 -2.07 15.46 3.67
CA GLU A 97 -2.35 15.19 5.08
C GLU A 97 -1.16 15.54 5.98
N ALA A 98 -0.12 16.15 5.42
CA ALA A 98 0.99 16.66 6.20
C ALA A 98 0.45 17.69 7.20
N LYS A 99 0.75 17.50 8.47
CA LYS A 99 0.49 18.53 9.47
C LYS A 99 1.36 19.70 9.08
N ALA A 100 0.74 20.84 8.80
CA ALA A 100 1.47 22.09 8.76
C ALA A 100 2.04 22.29 10.16
N ASP A 101 3.28 21.86 10.36
CA ASP A 101 4.03 22.30 11.53
C ASP A 101 3.97 23.82 11.47
N ALA A 102 3.40 24.42 12.52
CA ALA A 102 3.46 25.84 12.76
C ALA A 102 4.94 26.19 12.95
N ILE A 103 5.66 26.35 11.84
CA ILE A 103 7.01 26.91 11.81
C ILE A 103 6.82 28.43 11.94
N PHE A 104 6.49 28.82 13.17
CA PHE A 104 6.74 30.14 13.71
C PHE A 104 7.39 29.94 15.07
N VAL A 105 8.71 29.75 15.07
CA VAL A 105 9.65 30.40 16.02
C VAL A 105 10.92 30.68 15.26
#